data_AF-A0AAQ1NTS4-F1
#
_entry.id   AF-A0AAQ1NTS4-F1
#
_cell.length_a   1.000
_cell.length_b   1.000
_cell.length_c   1.000
_cell.angle_alpha   90.00
_cell.angle_beta   90.00
_cell.angle_gamma   90.00
#
_symmetry.space_group_name_H-M   'P 1'
#
loop_
_entity.id
_entity.type
_entity.pdbx_description
1 polymer ?
#
loop_
_entity_poly.entity_id
_entity_poly.type
_entity_poly.pdbx_seq_one_letter_code
_entity_poly.pdbx_strand_id
1 'polypeptide(L)'
;MGVPTFKESIRRVQTPIFKIVSSLRGTHVNLDFIKIFLRFFLKIDSTEFLSRTVKGMEILLFNSNYEVRSSFETNHSETVTLLIPQDTWFRFFGNDRKILSKKIPEFLKTYGKYLSSQKHISKKAEKTLYQPSQKNQKMKRVNVRVKSKNWILFGILAQAHGVSRCYLFNYLLWLETLGVGNSIVNTVNAGAPTFHRSYRYILDVDLLSHQVTRKLRFKPKNHFHILKKE
;
A
#
# COMPACT_ATOMS: atom_id res chain seq x y z
N MET A 1 45.13 -10.03 -18.69
CA MET A 1 44.04 -10.85 -18.11
C MET A 1 42.75 -10.42 -18.78
N GLY A 2 42.22 -11.25 -19.67
CA GLY A 2 41.15 -10.87 -20.61
C GLY A 2 39.76 -10.88 -19.98
N VAL A 3 38.95 -9.88 -20.33
CA VAL A 3 37.54 -9.74 -19.98
C VAL A 3 36.71 -10.75 -20.79
N PRO A 4 35.81 -11.54 -20.18
CA PRO A 4 35.02 -12.53 -20.89
C PRO A 4 34.00 -11.84 -21.81
N THR A 5 33.78 -12.43 -22.99
CA THR A 5 32.87 -11.88 -24.01
C THR A 5 31.41 -12.17 -23.68
N PHE A 6 30.49 -11.30 -24.10
CA PHE A 6 29.03 -11.37 -23.86
C PHE A 6 28.38 -12.76 -24.15
N LYS A 7 28.98 -13.54 -25.07
CA LYS A 7 28.58 -14.92 -25.39
C LYS A 7 28.82 -15.90 -24.23
N GLU A 8 29.83 -15.68 -23.39
CA GLU A 8 30.15 -16.50 -22.21
C GLU A 8 29.24 -16.19 -21.02
N SER A 9 28.74 -14.96 -20.91
CA SER A 9 27.77 -14.56 -19.87
C SER A 9 26.38 -15.15 -20.11
N ILE A 10 25.95 -15.26 -21.37
CA ILE A 10 24.68 -15.92 -21.76
C ILE A 10 24.72 -17.42 -21.46
N ARG A 11 25.88 -18.10 -21.66
CA ARG A 11 26.04 -19.51 -21.28
C ARG A 11 25.91 -19.75 -19.77
N ARG A 12 26.19 -18.76 -18.91
CA ARG A 12 26.00 -18.86 -17.45
C ARG A 12 24.57 -18.58 -16.98
N VAL A 13 23.74 -17.94 -17.81
CA VAL A 13 22.32 -17.64 -17.50
C VAL A 13 21.36 -18.61 -18.20
N GLN A 14 21.80 -19.34 -19.22
CA GLN A 14 21.04 -20.47 -19.78
C GLN A 14 21.15 -21.76 -18.94
N THR A 15 22.19 -21.89 -18.10
CA THR A 15 22.39 -23.06 -17.24
C THR A 15 21.38 -23.24 -16.09
N PRO A 16 20.75 -22.23 -15.46
CA PRO A 16 19.72 -22.44 -14.45
C PRO A 16 18.39 -22.91 -15.08
N ILE A 17 18.01 -22.38 -16.25
CA ILE A 17 16.75 -22.73 -16.93
C ILE A 17 16.82 -24.17 -17.45
N PHE A 18 17.94 -24.56 -18.07
CA PHE A 18 18.14 -25.95 -18.47
C PHE A 18 18.33 -26.90 -17.28
N LYS A 19 18.90 -26.45 -16.15
CA LYS A 19 18.97 -27.24 -14.90
C LYS A 19 17.61 -27.46 -14.25
N ILE A 20 16.70 -26.48 -14.31
CA ILE A 20 15.33 -26.66 -13.80
C ILE A 20 14.59 -27.68 -14.69
N VAL A 21 14.74 -27.58 -16.01
CA VAL A 21 14.12 -28.53 -16.95
C VAL A 21 14.76 -29.93 -16.89
N SER A 22 16.08 -30.05 -16.62
CA SER A 22 16.75 -31.35 -16.48
C SER A 22 16.63 -31.97 -15.08
N SER A 23 16.46 -31.17 -14.02
CA SER A 23 16.14 -31.64 -12.67
C SER A 23 14.71 -32.19 -12.56
N LEU A 24 13.82 -31.80 -13.47
CA LEU A 24 12.44 -32.31 -13.56
C LEU A 24 12.31 -33.55 -14.45
N ARG A 25 13.40 -34.04 -15.09
CA ARG A 25 13.39 -35.32 -15.83
C ARG A 25 13.39 -36.57 -14.94
N GLY A 26 13.63 -36.42 -13.63
CA GLY A 26 13.65 -37.53 -12.67
C GLY A 26 12.38 -37.67 -11.82
N THR A 27 11.38 -36.81 -12.01
CA THR A 27 10.11 -36.89 -11.29
C THR A 27 8.97 -36.79 -12.29
N HIS A 28 7.89 -37.53 -12.06
CA HIS A 28 6.67 -37.49 -12.86
C HIS A 28 6.03 -36.09 -12.80
N VAL A 29 6.59 -35.12 -13.51
CA VAL A 29 5.99 -33.80 -13.66
C VAL A 29 5.01 -33.86 -14.81
N ASN A 30 3.73 -33.75 -14.47
CA ASN A 30 2.63 -33.81 -15.41
C ASN A 30 2.79 -32.71 -16.50
N LEU A 31 2.78 -33.13 -17.76
CA LEU A 31 2.82 -32.24 -18.94
C LEU A 31 1.73 -31.16 -18.91
N ASP A 32 0.61 -31.42 -18.23
CA ASP A 32 -0.45 -30.44 -18.02
C ASP A 32 -0.02 -29.31 -17.08
N PHE A 33 0.83 -29.58 -16.09
CA PHE A 33 1.36 -28.55 -15.20
C PHE A 33 2.28 -27.58 -15.95
N ILE A 34 3.11 -28.08 -16.87
CA ILE A 34 3.96 -27.26 -17.73
C ILE A 34 3.11 -26.43 -18.71
N LYS A 35 2.06 -27.03 -19.29
CA LYS A 35 1.11 -26.31 -20.15
C LYS A 35 0.36 -25.22 -19.39
N ILE A 36 -0.09 -25.50 -18.17
CA ILE A 36 -0.74 -24.51 -17.29
C ILE A 36 0.24 -23.40 -16.94
N PHE A 37 1.47 -23.73 -16.57
CA PHE A 37 2.52 -22.77 -16.23
C PHE A 37 2.83 -21.83 -17.40
N LEU A 38 2.96 -22.39 -18.61
CA LEU A 38 3.14 -21.61 -19.84
C LEU A 38 1.90 -20.78 -20.19
N ARG A 39 0.68 -21.30 -20.04
CA ARG A 39 -0.58 -20.54 -20.25
C ARG A 39 -0.73 -19.38 -19.27
N PHE A 40 -0.28 -19.56 -18.04
CA PHE A 40 -0.36 -18.56 -16.98
C PHE A 40 0.64 -17.43 -17.19
N PHE A 41 1.85 -17.75 -17.66
CA PHE A 41 2.91 -16.75 -17.92
C PHE A 41 2.80 -16.07 -19.28
N LEU A 42 2.34 -16.78 -20.32
CA LEU A 42 2.27 -16.28 -21.70
C LEU A 42 0.84 -15.98 -22.12
N LYS A 43 0.07 -15.25 -21.30
CA LYS A 43 -1.29 -14.79 -21.66
C LYS A 43 -1.23 -13.79 -22.83
N ILE A 44 -0.93 -14.30 -24.02
CA ILE A 44 -0.93 -13.62 -25.30
C ILE A 44 -2.36 -13.79 -25.81
N ASP A 45 -3.17 -12.76 -25.60
CA ASP A 45 -4.35 -12.56 -26.43
C ASP A 45 -3.85 -12.30 -27.85
N SER A 46 -4.21 -13.20 -28.76
CA SER A 46 -3.81 -13.21 -30.16
C SER A 46 -4.50 -12.07 -30.92
N THR A 47 -4.17 -10.81 -30.65
CA THR A 47 -4.59 -9.66 -31.48
C THR A 47 -3.62 -8.47 -31.39
N GLU A 48 -2.30 -8.69 -31.33
CA GLU A 48 -1.37 -7.62 -31.74
C GLU A 48 -0.29 -8.16 -32.67
N PHE A 49 -0.29 -7.54 -33.85
CA PHE A 49 0.41 -7.90 -35.07
C PHE A 49 1.91 -7.66 -34.89
N LEU A 50 2.73 -8.67 -35.21
CA LEU A 50 4.18 -8.50 -35.35
C LEU A 50 4.45 -7.61 -36.58
N SER A 51 4.58 -6.30 -36.36
CA SER A 51 5.10 -5.41 -37.40
C SER A 51 6.62 -5.49 -37.41
N ARG A 52 7.17 -6.17 -38.42
CA ARG A 52 8.60 -6.17 -38.72
C ARG A 52 8.97 -4.84 -39.37
N THR A 53 9.76 -4.00 -38.69
CA THR A 53 10.58 -3.01 -39.39
C THR A 53 11.89 -2.73 -38.66
N VAL A 54 12.97 -2.82 -39.45
CA VAL A 54 14.38 -2.45 -39.25
C VAL A 54 15.19 -3.19 -38.16
N LYS A 55 15.92 -4.21 -38.65
CA LYS A 55 17.19 -4.78 -38.18
C LYS A 55 17.68 -4.30 -36.78
N GLY A 56 17.22 -4.97 -35.72
CA GLY A 56 18.00 -5.04 -34.45
C GLY A 56 17.26 -4.88 -33.13
N MET A 57 15.98 -4.49 -33.09
CA MET A 57 15.21 -4.43 -31.84
C MET A 57 13.90 -5.21 -31.95
N GLU A 58 13.86 -6.39 -31.35
CA GLU A 58 12.61 -7.09 -31.07
C GLU A 58 11.90 -6.35 -29.92
N ILE A 59 10.74 -5.76 -30.21
CA ILE A 59 9.91 -5.10 -29.20
C ILE A 59 9.02 -6.17 -28.57
N LEU A 60 9.27 -6.49 -27.30
CA LEU A 60 8.37 -7.33 -26.51
C LEU A 60 7.27 -6.44 -25.93
N LEU A 61 6.04 -6.61 -26.44
CA LEU A 61 4.85 -5.96 -25.92
C LEU A 61 4.26 -6.81 -24.79
N PHE A 62 4.20 -6.25 -23.59
CA PHE A 62 3.54 -6.88 -22.45
C PHE A 62 2.22 -6.18 -22.17
N ASN A 63 1.15 -6.95 -21.95
CA ASN A 63 -0.09 -6.37 -21.44
C ASN A 63 0.17 -5.88 -20.00
N SER A 64 0.05 -4.57 -19.78
CA SER A 64 0.28 -3.93 -18.48
C SER A 64 -1.00 -3.58 -17.73
N ASN A 65 -2.17 -3.82 -18.32
CA ASN A 65 -3.44 -3.29 -17.85
C ASN A 65 -4.21 -4.29 -16.97
N TYR A 66 -3.52 -4.94 -16.04
CA TYR A 66 -4.17 -5.84 -15.07
C TYR A 66 -4.76 -5.02 -13.91
N GLU A 67 -6.06 -4.74 -13.99
CA GLU A 67 -6.81 -4.07 -12.92
C GLU A 67 -7.85 -5.02 -12.31
N VAL A 68 -7.82 -5.17 -10.98
CA VAL A 68 -8.91 -5.81 -10.22
C VAL A 68 -9.81 -4.73 -9.66
N ARG A 69 -11.09 -4.76 -10.02
CA ARG A 69 -12.12 -3.86 -9.49
C ARG A 69 -13.04 -4.63 -8.57
N SER A 70 -13.23 -4.12 -7.36
CA SER A 70 -14.24 -4.60 -6.43
C SER A 70 -15.03 -3.43 -5.87
N SER A 71 -16.32 -3.64 -5.66
CA SER A 71 -17.12 -2.77 -4.82
C SER A 71 -16.83 -3.10 -3.37
N PHE A 72 -16.66 -2.08 -2.53
CA PHE A 72 -16.72 -2.27 -1.09
C PHE A 72 -18.18 -2.09 -0.64
N GLU A 73 -18.76 -3.09 0.00
CA GLU A 73 -20.07 -2.95 0.62
C GLU A 73 -20.01 -1.94 1.77
N THR A 74 -21.03 -1.08 1.85
CA THR A 74 -21.11 -0.01 2.86
C THR A 74 -21.28 -0.54 4.29
N ASN A 75 -21.79 -1.77 4.43
CA ASN A 75 -22.10 -2.39 5.72
C ASN A 75 -21.16 -3.54 6.12
N HIS A 76 -20.28 -4.00 5.23
CA HIS A 76 -19.33 -5.05 5.55
C HIS A 76 -18.24 -4.55 6.51
N SER A 77 -17.99 -5.32 7.57
CA SER A 77 -16.95 -5.06 8.56
C SER A 77 -15.95 -6.20 8.58
N GLU A 78 -14.67 -5.85 8.55
CA GLU A 78 -13.57 -6.80 8.61
C GLU A 78 -12.98 -6.84 10.03
N THR A 79 -12.54 -8.02 10.47
CA THR A 79 -11.77 -8.15 11.70
C THR A 79 -10.30 -7.82 11.40
N VAL A 80 -9.79 -6.77 12.02
CA VAL A 80 -8.42 -6.29 11.85
C VAL A 80 -7.65 -6.43 13.15
N THR A 81 -6.35 -6.64 13.07
CA THR A 81 -5.45 -6.70 14.22
C THR A 81 -4.65 -5.40 14.33
N LEU A 82 -4.65 -4.80 15.52
CA LEU A 82 -3.78 -3.68 15.87
C LEU A 82 -2.80 -4.11 16.98
N LEU A 83 -1.59 -3.57 16.91
CA LEU A 83 -0.60 -3.64 17.98
C LEU A 83 -0.55 -2.28 18.67
N ILE A 84 -0.79 -2.25 19.98
CA ILE A 84 -0.85 -1.02 20.77
C ILE A 84 0.04 -1.21 22.01
N PRO A 85 0.93 -0.26 22.36
CA PRO A 85 1.68 -0.31 23.60
C PRO A 85 0.76 -0.49 24.80
N GLN A 86 1.12 -1.35 25.74
CA GLN A 86 0.25 -1.75 26.83
C GLN A 86 -0.16 -0.56 27.72
N ASP A 87 0.73 0.40 27.95
CA ASP A 87 0.41 1.60 28.73
C ASP A 87 -0.60 2.50 28.00
N THR A 88 -0.44 2.65 26.68
CA THR A 88 -1.39 3.38 25.84
C THR A 88 -2.75 2.68 25.82
N TRP A 89 -2.75 1.35 25.76
CA TRP A 89 -3.97 0.54 25.81
C TRP A 89 -4.76 0.83 27.10
N PHE A 90 -4.09 0.74 28.26
CA PHE A 90 -4.74 1.00 29.54
C PHE A 90 -5.24 2.44 29.66
N ARG A 91 -4.42 3.42 29.26
CA ARG A 91 -4.78 4.85 29.33
C ARG A 91 -6.02 5.21 28.51
N PHE A 92 -6.14 4.69 27.29
CA PHE A 92 -7.20 5.10 26.35
C PHE A 92 -8.44 4.23 26.40
N PHE A 93 -8.28 2.94 26.70
CA PHE A 93 -9.35 1.96 26.53
C PHE A 93 -9.68 1.22 27.82
N GLY A 94 -8.83 1.30 28.84
CA GLY A 94 -8.96 0.44 30.02
C GLY A 94 -9.07 -1.03 29.59
N ASN A 95 -10.24 -1.62 29.84
CA ASN A 95 -10.61 -2.96 29.38
C ASN A 95 -11.70 -2.99 28.28
N ASP A 96 -12.20 -1.83 27.82
CA ASP A 96 -13.29 -1.77 26.85
C ASP A 96 -12.80 -1.73 25.40
N ARG A 97 -12.90 -2.88 24.74
CA ARG A 97 -12.57 -3.04 23.31
C ARG A 97 -13.59 -2.39 22.38
N LYS A 98 -14.81 -2.10 22.84
CA LYS A 98 -15.86 -1.51 21.98
C LYS A 98 -15.48 -0.10 21.56
N ILE A 99 -14.84 0.66 22.44
CA ILE A 99 -14.35 2.02 22.15
C ILE A 99 -13.37 1.99 20.97
N LEU A 100 -12.47 1.01 20.94
CA LEU A 100 -11.45 0.89 19.89
C LEU A 100 -12.06 0.74 18.47
N SER A 101 -13.20 0.07 18.33
CA SER A 101 -13.87 -0.08 17.04
C SER A 101 -14.38 1.23 16.44
N LYS A 102 -14.67 2.23 17.30
CA LYS A 102 -15.13 3.56 16.89
C LYS A 102 -13.95 4.51 16.59
N LYS A 103 -12.78 4.25 17.16
CA LYS A 103 -11.61 5.14 17.03
C LYS A 103 -11.11 5.32 15.60
N ILE A 104 -11.03 4.26 14.78
CA ILE A 104 -10.59 4.41 13.38
C ILE A 104 -11.52 5.36 12.60
N PRO A 105 -12.86 5.15 12.60
CA PRO A 105 -13.78 6.11 12.00
C PRO A 105 -13.64 7.54 12.55
N GLU A 106 -13.50 7.70 13.87
CA GLU A 106 -13.33 9.01 14.52
C GLU A 106 -12.04 9.69 14.06
N PHE A 107 -10.91 8.99 14.08
CA PHE A 107 -9.64 9.51 13.59
C PHE A 107 -9.67 9.89 12.13
N LEU A 108 -10.34 9.12 11.29
CA LEU A 108 -10.51 9.48 9.89
C LEU A 108 -11.32 10.78 9.73
N LYS A 109 -12.36 10.98 10.54
CA LYS A 109 -13.15 12.22 10.53
C LYS A 109 -12.33 13.42 11.01
N THR A 110 -11.60 13.25 12.10
CA THR A 110 -10.82 14.34 12.74
C THR A 110 -9.55 14.66 11.97
N TYR A 111 -8.76 13.63 11.62
CA TYR A 111 -7.39 13.78 11.12
C TYR A 111 -7.23 13.39 9.65
N GLY A 112 -8.23 12.82 8.97
CA GLY A 112 -8.08 12.30 7.60
C GLY A 112 -7.61 13.33 6.58
N LYS A 113 -8.18 14.54 6.58
CA LYS A 113 -7.72 15.65 5.72
C LYS A 113 -6.39 16.22 6.15
N TYR A 114 -6.16 16.31 7.45
CA TYR A 114 -4.88 16.74 8.00
C TYR A 114 -3.75 15.83 7.51
N LEU A 115 -3.93 14.51 7.60
CA LEU A 115 -3.00 13.52 7.04
C LEU A 115 -2.84 13.70 5.52
N SER A 116 -3.93 13.98 4.81
CA SER A 116 -3.88 14.19 3.35
C SER A 116 -3.08 15.43 2.93
N SER A 117 -2.94 16.44 3.81
CA SER A 117 -2.26 17.72 3.54
C SER A 117 -0.89 17.85 4.20
N GLN A 118 -0.53 16.91 5.08
CA GLN A 118 0.75 16.89 5.79
C GLN A 118 1.88 16.28 4.95
N LYS A 119 3.12 16.62 5.34
CA LYS A 119 4.30 15.91 4.82
C LYS A 119 4.26 14.44 5.25
N HIS A 120 4.96 13.59 4.51
CA HIS A 120 5.11 12.18 4.87
C HIS A 120 5.76 12.04 6.26
N ILE A 121 5.25 11.11 7.07
CA ILE A 121 5.83 10.84 8.39
C ILE A 121 7.22 10.21 8.23
N SER A 122 7.34 9.25 7.31
CA SER A 122 8.64 8.75 6.88
C SER A 122 9.33 9.75 5.94
N LYS A 123 10.63 9.98 6.15
CA LYS A 123 11.49 10.74 5.24
C LYS A 123 11.99 9.91 4.05
N LYS A 124 11.79 8.59 4.09
CA LYS A 124 12.31 7.61 3.13
C LYS A 124 11.16 6.95 2.38
N ALA A 125 11.09 7.16 1.07
CA ALA A 125 10.02 6.63 0.21
C ALA A 125 10.15 5.11 0.00
N GLU A 126 11.35 4.56 0.08
CA GLU A 126 11.64 3.15 -0.12
C GLU A 126 11.32 2.28 1.11
N LYS A 127 11.12 2.89 2.28
CA LYS A 127 10.87 2.17 3.55
C LYS A 127 9.49 2.45 4.12
N THR A 128 8.93 1.44 4.78
CA THR A 128 7.74 1.57 5.63
C THR A 128 8.19 1.52 7.08
N LEU A 129 7.87 2.55 7.88
CA LEU A 129 8.18 2.57 9.30
C LEU A 129 7.19 1.70 10.08
N TYR A 130 7.73 0.89 10.97
CA TYR A 130 6.99 0.10 11.93
C TYR A 130 7.13 0.71 13.32
N GLN A 131 6.25 0.31 14.23
CA GLN A 131 6.31 0.78 15.61
C GLN A 131 7.67 0.38 16.20
N PRO A 132 8.43 1.31 16.77
CA PRO A 132 9.65 0.96 17.46
C PRO A 132 9.28 0.16 18.71
N SER A 133 9.74 -1.09 18.80
CA SER A 133 9.69 -1.80 20.08
C SER A 133 10.83 -1.27 20.94
N GLN A 134 10.54 -0.33 21.84
CA GLN A 134 11.53 0.03 22.86
C GLN A 134 11.84 -1.21 23.71
N LYS A 135 13.11 -1.40 24.10
CA LYS A 135 13.49 -2.47 25.04
C LYS A 135 12.61 -2.31 26.28
N ASN A 136 11.81 -3.34 26.59
CA ASN A 136 10.85 -3.45 27.71
C ASN A 136 9.43 -2.93 27.48
N GLN A 137 9.09 -2.37 26.31
CA GLN A 137 7.71 -1.98 26.05
C GLN A 137 6.86 -3.18 25.62
N LYS A 138 5.93 -3.62 26.49
CA LYS A 138 4.98 -4.69 26.16
C LYS A 138 3.95 -4.20 25.15
N MET A 139 3.73 -4.99 24.10
CA MET A 139 2.74 -4.70 23.06
C MET A 139 1.48 -5.55 23.28
N LYS A 140 0.31 -4.93 23.23
CA LYS A 140 -0.98 -5.60 23.26
C LYS A 140 -1.47 -5.81 21.83
N ARG A 141 -1.68 -7.07 21.45
CA ARG A 141 -2.40 -7.46 20.23
C ARG A 141 -3.90 -7.39 20.49
N VAL A 142 -4.61 -6.61 19.68
CA VAL A 142 -6.06 -6.41 19.81
C VAL A 142 -6.73 -6.62 18.46
N ASN A 143 -7.79 -7.42 18.45
CA ASN A 143 -8.63 -7.62 17.26
C ASN A 143 -9.87 -6.74 17.35
N VAL A 144 -10.23 -6.10 16.24
CA VAL A 144 -11.28 -5.09 16.17
C VAL A 144 -12.07 -5.27 14.89
N ARG A 145 -13.38 -5.08 14.93
CA ARG A 145 -14.20 -5.01 13.72
C ARG A 145 -14.31 -3.58 13.22
N VAL A 146 -13.96 -3.36 11.95
CA VAL A 146 -13.96 -2.03 11.32
C VAL A 146 -14.61 -2.14 9.95
N LYS A 147 -15.44 -1.14 9.59
CA LYS A 147 -16.02 -1.07 8.25
C LYS A 147 -14.93 -1.05 7.18
N SER A 148 -15.07 -1.88 6.15
CA SER A 148 -14.05 -2.09 5.11
C SER A 148 -13.59 -0.78 4.47
N LYS A 149 -14.54 0.13 4.14
CA LYS A 149 -14.25 1.48 3.63
C LYS A 149 -13.25 2.26 4.50
N ASN A 150 -13.47 2.26 5.81
CA ASN A 150 -12.62 3.00 6.76
C ASN A 150 -11.24 2.34 6.82
N TRP A 151 -11.18 1.01 6.83
CA TRP A 151 -9.91 0.30 6.86
C TRP A 151 -9.07 0.48 5.60
N ILE A 152 -9.70 0.49 4.43
CA ILE A 152 -9.06 0.78 3.14
C ILE A 152 -8.49 2.19 3.15
N LEU A 153 -9.30 3.21 3.50
CA LEU A 153 -8.84 4.60 3.55
C LEU A 153 -7.70 4.78 4.56
N PHE A 154 -7.82 4.19 5.74
CA PHE A 154 -6.77 4.22 6.76
C PHE A 154 -5.47 3.59 6.25
N GLY A 155 -5.57 2.49 5.50
CA GLY A 155 -4.44 1.86 4.83
C GLY A 155 -3.78 2.74 3.77
N ILE A 156 -4.56 3.42 2.94
CA ILE A 156 -4.07 4.36 1.92
C ILE A 156 -3.28 5.49 2.58
N LEU A 157 -3.80 6.08 3.66
CA LEU A 157 -3.12 7.14 4.40
C LEU A 157 -1.82 6.63 5.04
N ALA A 158 -1.84 5.45 5.67
CA ALA A 158 -0.63 4.87 6.25
C ALA A 158 0.47 4.64 5.19
N GLN A 159 0.10 4.06 4.05
CA GLN A 159 1.03 3.84 2.93
C GLN A 159 1.56 5.16 2.37
N ALA A 160 0.69 6.15 2.20
CA ALA A 160 1.09 7.48 1.78
C ALA A 160 2.15 8.07 2.72
N HIS A 161 1.95 8.00 4.04
CA HIS A 161 2.95 8.50 5.00
C HIS A 161 4.17 7.60 5.18
N GLY A 162 4.26 6.46 4.50
CA GLY A 162 5.38 5.53 4.61
C GLY A 162 5.43 4.83 5.96
N VAL A 163 4.28 4.53 6.56
CA VAL A 163 4.18 3.88 7.88
C VAL A 163 3.22 2.69 7.84
N SER A 164 3.37 1.77 8.78
CA SER A 164 2.41 0.68 8.99
C SER A 164 1.09 1.22 9.55
N ARG A 165 -0.01 0.47 9.37
CA ARG A 165 -1.33 0.85 9.94
C ARG A 165 -1.28 0.98 11.47
N CYS A 166 -0.59 0.06 12.15
CA CYS A 166 -0.43 0.12 13.60
C CYS A 166 0.36 1.36 14.02
N TYR A 167 1.42 1.72 13.29
CA TYR A 167 2.18 2.95 13.55
C TYR A 167 1.27 4.18 13.44
N LEU A 168 0.54 4.31 12.33
CA LEU A 168 -0.37 5.43 12.13
C LEU A 168 -1.42 5.51 13.24
N PHE A 169 -1.96 4.37 13.67
CA PHE A 169 -2.94 4.32 14.75
C PHE A 169 -2.38 4.89 16.07
N ASN A 170 -1.18 4.49 16.47
CA ASN A 170 -0.55 5.04 17.68
C ASN A 170 -0.18 6.52 17.54
N TYR A 171 0.27 6.94 16.36
CA TYR A 171 0.54 8.35 16.10
C TYR A 171 -0.71 9.21 16.29
N LEU A 172 -1.88 8.71 15.86
CA LEU A 172 -3.14 9.42 16.03
C LEU A 172 -3.64 9.42 17.48
N LEU A 173 -3.41 8.35 18.23
CA LEU A 173 -3.61 8.36 19.68
C LEU A 173 -2.73 9.40 20.37
N TRP A 174 -1.47 9.54 19.94
CA TRP A 174 -0.59 10.59 20.45
C TRP A 174 -1.12 11.99 20.13
N LEU A 175 -1.57 12.26 18.90
CA LEU A 175 -2.24 13.54 18.58
C LEU A 175 -3.49 13.78 19.45
N GLU A 176 -4.26 12.74 19.75
CA GLU A 176 -5.41 12.83 20.65
C GLU A 176 -4.97 13.22 22.07
N THR A 177 -3.84 12.69 22.58
CA THR A 177 -3.30 13.14 23.88
C THR A 177 -2.88 14.60 23.92
N LEU A 178 -2.50 15.18 22.76
CA LEU A 178 -2.13 16.59 22.65
C LEU A 178 -3.35 17.52 22.56
N GLY A 179 -4.57 16.99 22.42
CA GLY A 179 -5.78 17.79 22.36
C GLY A 179 -5.94 18.64 21.08
N VAL A 180 -5.14 18.38 20.04
CA VAL A 180 -5.12 19.20 18.80
C VAL A 180 -6.29 18.93 17.85
N GLY A 181 -7.14 17.94 18.16
CA GLY A 181 -8.24 17.49 17.31
C GLY A 181 -9.21 18.61 16.92
N ASN A 182 -9.67 19.42 17.89
CA ASN A 182 -10.61 20.51 17.63
C ASN A 182 -10.02 21.59 16.73
N SER A 183 -8.76 21.97 16.97
CA SER A 183 -8.04 22.95 16.13
C SER A 183 -7.93 22.46 14.68
N ILE A 184 -7.60 21.18 14.50
CA ILE A 184 -7.54 20.55 13.18
C ILE A 184 -8.91 20.58 12.52
N VAL A 185 -9.98 20.13 13.18
CA VAL A 185 -11.32 20.13 12.60
C VAL A 185 -11.74 21.55 12.19
N ASN A 186 -11.53 22.54 13.05
CA ASN A 186 -11.88 23.93 12.75
C ASN A 186 -11.08 24.50 11.58
N THR A 187 -9.82 24.07 11.40
CA THR A 187 -8.95 24.60 10.35
C THR A 187 -9.16 23.89 9.00
N VAL A 188 -9.21 22.55 8.98
CA VAL A 188 -9.22 21.77 7.73
C VAL A 188 -10.59 21.20 7.36
N ASN A 189 -11.54 21.13 8.30
CA ASN A 189 -12.87 20.58 8.05
C ASN A 189 -14.00 21.62 8.08
N ALA A 190 -13.78 22.83 8.60
CA ALA A 190 -14.83 23.86 8.65
C ALA A 190 -15.36 24.20 7.25
N GLY A 191 -16.69 24.16 7.09
CA GLY A 191 -17.38 24.46 5.83
C GLY A 191 -17.13 23.50 4.67
N ALA A 192 -16.53 22.32 4.92
CA ALA A 192 -16.15 21.37 3.89
C ALA A 192 -16.56 19.92 4.26
N PRO A 193 -16.93 19.07 3.28
CA PRO A 193 -17.17 17.64 3.51
C PRO A 193 -16.00 16.98 4.25
N THR A 194 -16.27 16.11 5.22
CA THR A 194 -15.22 15.50 6.06
C THR A 194 -14.18 14.70 5.26
N PHE A 195 -14.58 14.10 4.14
CA PHE A 195 -13.70 13.26 3.30
C PHE A 195 -13.58 13.81 1.88
N HIS A 196 -12.44 13.54 1.24
CA HIS A 196 -12.32 13.66 -0.20
C HIS A 196 -13.14 12.56 -0.89
N ARG A 197 -13.58 12.81 -2.13
CA ARG A 197 -14.40 11.88 -2.93
C ARG A 197 -13.63 10.62 -3.30
N SER A 198 -12.34 10.75 -3.59
CA SER A 198 -11.48 9.64 -3.98
C SER A 198 -10.07 9.87 -3.51
N TYR A 199 -9.38 8.79 -3.16
CA TYR A 199 -7.98 8.78 -2.76
C TYR A 199 -7.21 7.80 -3.65
N ARG A 200 -5.97 8.13 -3.99
CA ARG A 200 -5.06 7.30 -4.76
C ARG A 200 -3.67 7.42 -4.18
N TYR A 201 -3.15 6.30 -3.68
CA TYR A 201 -1.74 6.17 -3.36
C TYR A 201 -0.98 5.69 -4.60
N ILE A 202 0.17 6.29 -4.86
CA ILE A 202 1.06 5.95 -5.95
C ILE A 202 2.46 5.74 -5.34
N LEU A 203 2.98 4.53 -5.47
CA LEU A 203 4.39 4.22 -5.26
C LEU A 203 5.03 4.07 -6.64
N ASP A 204 5.95 4.95 -6.96
CA ASP A 204 6.64 4.99 -8.23
C ASP A 204 8.10 4.60 -8.01
N VAL A 205 8.62 3.69 -8.82
CA VAL A 205 10.00 3.19 -8.73
C VAL A 205 10.60 3.29 -10.12
N ASP A 206 11.55 4.21 -10.28
CA ASP A 206 12.35 4.35 -11.48
C ASP A 206 13.72 3.72 -11.22
N LEU A 207 13.95 2.57 -11.86
CA LEU A 207 15.18 1.81 -11.72
C LEU A 207 16.36 2.44 -12.46
N LEU A 208 16.10 3.25 -13.49
CA LEU A 208 17.14 3.90 -14.28
C LEU A 208 17.68 5.13 -13.56
N SER A 209 16.79 5.95 -13.00
CA SER A 209 17.19 7.10 -12.18
C SER A 209 17.48 6.74 -10.72
N HIS A 210 17.27 5.48 -10.32
CA HIS A 210 17.37 4.99 -8.94
C HIS A 210 16.48 5.77 -7.96
N GLN A 211 15.30 6.21 -8.41
CA GLN A 211 14.37 7.01 -7.61
C GLN A 211 13.16 6.21 -7.17
N VAL A 212 12.72 6.47 -5.94
CA VAL A 212 11.46 5.97 -5.40
C VAL A 212 10.63 7.15 -4.92
N THR A 213 9.39 7.25 -5.36
CA THR A 213 8.48 8.32 -4.94
C THR A 213 7.17 7.78 -4.37
N ARG A 214 6.73 8.35 -3.25
CA ARG A 214 5.39 8.15 -2.69
C ARG A 214 4.55 9.39 -2.92
N LYS A 215 3.36 9.24 -3.50
CA LYS A 215 2.42 10.35 -3.73
C LYS A 215 1.03 9.94 -3.27
N LEU A 216 0.37 10.84 -2.55
CA LEU A 216 -1.05 10.76 -2.29
C LEU A 216 -1.76 11.76 -3.19
N ARG A 217 -2.72 11.28 -3.98
CA ARG A 217 -3.61 12.12 -4.79
C ARG A 217 -5.03 11.96 -4.28
N PHE A 218 -5.78 13.03 -4.23
CA PHE A 218 -7.19 13.01 -3.83
C PHE A 218 -8.01 14.00 -4.67
N LYS A 219 -9.33 13.82 -4.68
CA LYS A 219 -10.28 14.71 -5.38
C LYS A 219 -11.37 15.20 -4.42
N PRO A 220 -11.73 16.48 -4.40
CA PRO A 220 -11.10 17.59 -5.15
C PRO A 220 -9.69 17.88 -4.62
N LYS A 221 -8.81 18.46 -5.46
CA LYS A 221 -7.41 18.71 -5.10
C LYS A 221 -7.31 19.80 -4.03
N ASN A 222 -7.90 20.98 -4.23
CA ASN A 222 -7.54 22.16 -3.43
C ASN A 222 -8.72 23.08 -3.04
N HIS A 223 -9.97 22.69 -3.24
CA HIS A 223 -11.11 23.60 -3.00
C HIS A 223 -12.32 22.84 -2.48
N PHE A 224 -12.73 23.23 -1.28
CA PHE A 224 -14.11 23.11 -0.84
C PHE A 224 -14.59 24.55 -0.70
N HIS A 225 -15.70 24.90 -1.34
CA HIS A 225 -16.30 26.21 -1.18
C HIS A 225 -16.82 26.31 0.26
N ILE A 226 -16.08 27.04 1.10
CA ILE A 226 -16.54 27.41 2.43
C ILE A 226 -17.54 28.54 2.19
N LEU A 227 -18.83 28.24 2.28
CA LEU A 227 -19.85 29.27 2.37
C LEU A 227 -19.57 30.06 3.65
N LYS A 228 -19.16 31.33 3.51
CA LYS A 228 -19.15 32.25 4.65
C LYS A 228 -20.58 32.34 5.16
N LYS A 229 -20.78 32.10 6.45
CA LYS A 229 -22.01 32.47 7.12
C LYS A 229 -21.96 34.01 7.22
N GLU A 230 -22.87 34.68 6.51
CA GLU A 230 -23.20 36.09 6.73
C GLU A 230 -23.81 36.28 8.13
#